data_AF-A0A5Q4SHB4-F1
#
_entry.id   AF-A0A5Q4SHB4-F1
#
_cell.length_a   1.000
_cell.length_b   1.000
_cell.length_c   1.000
_cell.angle_alpha   90.00
_cell.angle_beta   90.00
_cell.angle_gamma   90.00
#
_symmetry.space_group_name_H-M   'P 1'
#
loop_
_entity.id
_entity.type
_entity.pdbx_description
1 polymer ?
#
loop_
_entity_poly.entity_id
_entity_poly.type
_entity_poly.pdbx_seq_one_letter_code
_entity_poly.pdbx_strand_id
1 'polypeptide(L)'
;MSRLGNLGARLYRGEVGYDFIGKRKIWYGVSILITITAILGLAVSGLNMGIEFKGGAVFTTDTKAKVSVSQAHEDAVEASGHEAIVQELGNGGLRIQITEVDTKKADQIKTQLAEDLGIPEAKINADLVGPSWGEQIANKAWAGLGIFMVLVVVYLAIAFEWRMAVAALIALIHDITITVGVYALVGFEVTPGTVIGLLTILGYSLYDTVVVFDSLKEGTNGITKQTRWTYSEIANRSINGTLVRSINTTVVALLPVAGLLFIGGGVLGAGMLNDISLSLFVGLAAGAYSSIFIATPLVADLKEREPQIKALKKRILAKRAAAAAKGESVEDERDDLADDDSEPAGAVVGQRRQPGGHGRTPRNR
;
A
#
# COMPACT_ATOMS: atom_id res chain seq x y z
N MET A 1 -14.32 9.86 29.17
CA MET A 1 -13.25 9.90 28.16
C MET A 1 -13.03 8.49 27.61
N SER A 2 -13.08 8.28 26.29
CA SER A 2 -13.14 6.93 25.72
C SER A 2 -11.82 6.17 25.91
N ARG A 3 -11.90 4.87 26.20
CA ARG A 3 -10.73 3.98 26.36
C ARG A 3 -9.82 3.98 25.12
N LEU A 4 -10.37 4.26 23.95
CA LEU A 4 -9.65 4.34 22.67
C LEU A 4 -8.74 5.57 22.60
N GLY A 5 -9.20 6.73 23.09
CA GLY A 5 -8.37 7.94 23.14
C GLY A 5 -7.17 7.82 24.09
N ASN A 6 -7.36 7.14 25.23
CA ASN A 6 -6.27 6.87 26.17
C ASN A 6 -5.26 5.85 25.60
N LEU A 7 -5.69 4.84 24.85
CA LEU A 7 -4.78 3.87 24.24
C LEU A 7 -3.94 4.52 23.13
N GLY A 8 -4.56 5.35 22.29
CA GLY A 8 -3.86 6.11 21.25
C GLY A 8 -2.85 7.11 21.81
N ALA A 9 -3.22 7.86 22.86
CA ALA A 9 -2.30 8.77 23.53
C ALA A 9 -1.13 8.03 24.21
N ARG A 10 -1.37 6.84 24.77
CA ARG A 10 -0.33 6.00 25.37
C ARG A 10 0.58 5.34 24.33
N LEU A 11 0.04 4.96 23.17
CA LEU A 11 0.87 4.54 22.02
C LEU A 11 1.72 5.71 21.51
N TYR A 12 1.14 6.91 21.41
CA TYR A 12 1.83 8.11 20.96
C TYR A 12 2.95 8.54 21.91
N ARG A 13 2.77 8.36 23.22
CA ARG A 13 3.79 8.60 24.26
C ARG A 13 4.74 7.41 24.49
N GLY A 14 4.58 6.30 23.76
CA GLY A 14 5.43 5.11 23.90
C GLY A 14 5.21 4.28 25.18
N GLU A 15 4.16 4.57 25.95
CA GLU A 15 3.84 3.94 27.25
C GLU A 15 3.22 2.54 27.13
N VAL A 16 2.82 2.11 25.91
CA VAL A 16 2.27 0.77 25.62
C VAL A 16 2.90 0.26 24.33
N GLY A 17 3.72 -0.79 24.44
CA GLY A 17 4.32 -1.48 23.31
C GLY A 17 3.68 -2.83 23.03
N TYR A 18 3.46 -3.16 21.75
CA TYR A 18 3.08 -4.49 21.30
C TYR A 18 4.34 -5.31 20.96
N ASP A 19 4.36 -6.60 21.29
CA ASP A 19 5.47 -7.49 20.96
C ASP A 19 5.29 -8.11 19.56
N PHE A 20 5.72 -7.37 18.54
CA PHE A 20 5.73 -7.79 17.14
C PHE A 20 6.78 -8.87 16.89
N ILE A 21 7.99 -8.68 17.44
CA ILE A 21 9.13 -9.56 17.17
C ILE A 21 8.98 -10.90 17.87
N GLY A 22 8.47 -10.94 19.11
CA GLY A 22 8.21 -12.18 19.83
C GLY A 22 7.09 -13.01 19.19
N LYS A 23 6.11 -12.35 18.56
CA LYS A 23 4.98 -13.01 17.86
C LYS A 23 5.21 -13.23 16.36
N ARG A 24 6.41 -12.96 15.84
CA ARG A 24 6.72 -13.02 14.40
C ARG A 24 6.35 -14.33 13.70
N LYS A 25 6.37 -15.48 14.39
CA LYS A 25 5.97 -16.77 13.80
C LYS A 25 4.49 -16.79 13.40
N ILE A 26 3.62 -16.15 14.19
CA ILE A 26 2.20 -16.02 13.88
C ILE A 26 2.05 -15.15 12.63
N TRP A 27 2.74 -14.01 12.61
CA TRP A 27 2.69 -13.08 11.49
C TRP A 27 3.24 -13.67 10.20
N TYR A 28 4.35 -14.41 10.25
CA TYR A 28 4.84 -15.16 9.10
C TYR A 28 3.86 -16.20 8.62
N GLY A 29 3.20 -16.94 9.53
CA GLY A 29 2.15 -17.89 9.17
C GLY A 29 0.99 -17.22 8.42
N VAL A 30 0.52 -16.08 8.93
CA VAL A 30 -0.55 -15.29 8.29
C VAL A 30 -0.09 -14.76 6.92
N SER A 31 1.09 -14.15 6.83
CA SER A 31 1.62 -13.63 5.57
C SER A 31 1.83 -14.71 4.51
N ILE A 32 2.35 -15.87 4.91
CA ILE A 32 2.51 -17.03 4.01
C ILE A 32 1.14 -17.50 3.52
N LEU A 33 0.13 -17.61 4.39
CA LEU A 33 -1.22 -18.02 4.01
C LEU A 33 -1.84 -17.03 3.00
N ILE A 34 -1.72 -15.73 3.25
CA ILE A 34 -2.24 -14.69 2.35
C ILE A 34 -1.50 -14.75 1.00
N THR A 35 -0.17 -14.88 1.03
CA THR A 35 0.65 -14.97 -0.19
C THR A 35 0.30 -16.21 -1.01
N ILE A 36 0.13 -17.37 -0.37
CA ILE A 36 -0.31 -18.59 -1.05
C ILE A 36 -1.70 -18.40 -1.67
N THR A 37 -2.63 -17.79 -0.94
CA THR A 37 -3.98 -17.51 -1.45
C THR A 37 -3.93 -16.59 -2.66
N ALA A 38 -3.11 -15.55 -2.63
CA ALA A 38 -2.88 -14.63 -3.74
C ALA A 38 -2.28 -15.33 -4.97
N ILE A 39 -1.27 -16.19 -4.76
CA ILE A 39 -0.64 -16.97 -5.83
C ILE A 39 -1.62 -17.98 -6.44
N LEU A 40 -2.40 -18.68 -5.61
CA LEU A 40 -3.42 -19.63 -6.08
C LEU A 40 -4.52 -18.90 -6.86
N GLY A 41 -4.97 -17.74 -6.38
CA GLY A 41 -5.91 -16.90 -7.11
C GLY A 41 -5.39 -16.51 -8.48
N LEU A 42 -4.13 -16.06 -8.55
CA LEU A 42 -3.47 -15.75 -9.81
C LEU A 42 -3.35 -16.96 -10.75
N ALA A 43 -3.01 -18.13 -10.22
CA ALA A 43 -2.83 -19.35 -11.01
C ALA A 43 -4.14 -19.93 -11.54
N VAL A 44 -5.25 -19.78 -10.81
CA VAL A 44 -6.56 -20.33 -11.18
C VAL A 44 -7.36 -19.34 -12.03
N SER A 45 -7.43 -18.07 -11.63
CA SER A 45 -8.26 -17.07 -12.32
C SER A 45 -7.53 -16.37 -13.48
N GLY A 46 -6.20 -16.32 -13.44
CA GLY A 46 -5.42 -15.49 -14.37
C GLY A 46 -5.61 -13.99 -14.13
N LEU A 47 -5.10 -13.17 -15.04
CA LEU A 47 -5.30 -11.73 -15.03
C LEU A 47 -6.20 -11.32 -16.20
N ASN A 48 -7.21 -10.53 -15.91
CA ASN A 48 -8.06 -9.92 -16.91
C ASN A 48 -7.33 -8.71 -17.49
N MET A 49 -6.59 -8.94 -18.58
CA MET A 49 -5.77 -7.89 -19.19
C MET A 49 -6.62 -6.90 -19.99
N GLY A 50 -6.28 -5.62 -19.79
CA GLY A 50 -6.80 -4.44 -20.45
C GLY A 50 -6.88 -4.51 -21.96
N ILE A 51 -7.82 -3.76 -22.56
CA ILE A 51 -7.77 -3.43 -23.98
C ILE A 51 -6.42 -2.82 -24.39
N GLU A 52 -5.77 -2.07 -23.50
CA GLU A 52 -4.45 -1.49 -23.76
C GLU A 52 -3.31 -2.51 -23.73
N PHE A 53 -3.55 -3.76 -23.33
CA PHE A 53 -2.56 -4.84 -23.40
C PHE A 53 -2.93 -5.90 -24.45
N LYS A 54 -4.21 -6.25 -24.56
CA LYS A 54 -4.71 -7.25 -25.52
C LYS A 54 -5.01 -6.67 -26.90
N GLY A 55 -5.18 -5.35 -27.02
CA GLY A 55 -5.81 -4.73 -28.17
C GLY A 55 -7.33 -4.95 -28.18
N GLY A 56 -8.05 -4.21 -29.01
CA GLY A 56 -9.50 -4.32 -29.12
C GLY A 56 -10.17 -3.06 -29.64
N ALA A 57 -11.47 -2.93 -29.40
CA ALA A 57 -12.26 -1.77 -29.80
C ALA A 57 -13.11 -1.23 -28.63
N VAL A 58 -13.19 0.10 -28.55
CA VAL A 58 -14.12 0.82 -27.66
C VAL A 58 -15.18 1.49 -28.52
N PHE A 59 -16.43 1.12 -28.30
CA PHE A 59 -17.58 1.74 -28.93
C PHE A 59 -18.25 2.70 -27.95
N THR A 60 -18.39 3.96 -28.34
CA THR A 60 -19.02 5.00 -27.52
C THR A 60 -20.28 5.52 -28.22
N THR A 61 -21.40 5.55 -27.51
CA THR A 61 -22.65 6.12 -28.01
C THR A 61 -22.81 7.55 -27.49
N ASP A 62 -23.03 8.50 -28.40
CA ASP A 62 -23.19 9.92 -28.02
C ASP A 62 -24.61 10.28 -27.55
N THR A 63 -25.51 9.31 -27.57
CA THR A 63 -26.94 9.48 -27.24
C THR A 63 -27.40 8.41 -26.27
N LYS A 64 -28.45 8.75 -25.52
CA LYS A 64 -29.09 7.82 -24.58
C LYS A 64 -29.52 6.54 -25.29
N ALA A 65 -28.93 5.41 -24.91
CA ALA A 65 -29.35 4.11 -25.40
C ALA A 65 -30.75 3.77 -24.86
N LYS A 66 -31.57 3.09 -25.66
CA LYS A 66 -32.89 2.62 -25.23
C LYS A 66 -32.83 1.35 -24.40
N VAL A 67 -31.69 0.66 -24.47
CA VAL A 67 -31.45 -0.61 -23.80
C VAL A 67 -30.75 -0.39 -22.45
N SER A 68 -30.89 -1.37 -21.56
CA SER A 68 -30.15 -1.38 -20.30
C SER A 68 -28.66 -1.71 -20.53
N VAL A 69 -27.80 -1.36 -19.58
CA VAL A 69 -26.38 -1.76 -19.58
C VAL A 69 -26.22 -3.28 -19.69
N SER A 70 -27.10 -4.05 -19.02
CA SER A 70 -27.07 -5.52 -19.07
C SER A 70 -27.40 -6.05 -20.46
N GLN A 71 -28.40 -5.46 -21.13
CA GLN A 71 -28.77 -5.87 -22.48
C GLN A 71 -27.65 -5.53 -23.47
N ALA A 72 -27.13 -4.30 -23.41
CA ALA A 72 -26.00 -3.89 -24.25
C ALA A 72 -24.76 -4.76 -24.05
N HIS A 73 -24.54 -5.30 -22.85
CA HIS A 73 -23.49 -6.26 -22.57
C HIS A 73 -23.72 -7.59 -23.28
N GLU A 74 -24.93 -8.16 -23.17
CA GLU A 74 -25.30 -9.40 -23.87
C GLU A 74 -25.17 -9.23 -25.39
N ASP A 75 -25.70 -8.14 -25.95
CA ASP A 75 -25.64 -7.85 -27.38
C ASP A 75 -24.17 -7.70 -27.86
N ALA A 76 -23.32 -7.04 -27.07
CA ALA A 76 -21.89 -6.89 -27.38
C ALA A 76 -21.13 -8.21 -27.34
N VAL A 77 -21.45 -9.09 -26.38
CA VAL A 77 -20.85 -10.43 -26.28
C VAL A 77 -21.30 -11.31 -27.45
N GLU A 78 -22.58 -11.26 -27.82
CA GLU A 78 -23.13 -12.00 -28.96
C GLU A 78 -22.50 -11.52 -30.28
N ALA A 79 -22.39 -10.21 -30.49
CA ALA A 79 -21.82 -9.63 -31.70
C ALA A 79 -20.32 -9.91 -31.88
N SER A 80 -19.57 -9.96 -30.78
CA SER A 80 -18.11 -10.07 -30.82
C SER A 80 -17.56 -11.46 -30.54
N GLY A 81 -18.31 -12.32 -29.84
CA GLY A 81 -17.85 -13.60 -29.31
C GLY A 81 -16.81 -13.47 -28.19
N HIS A 82 -16.61 -12.28 -27.63
CA HIS A 82 -15.66 -11.99 -26.55
C HIS A 82 -16.39 -11.30 -25.39
N GLU A 83 -15.79 -11.34 -24.21
CA GLU A 83 -16.31 -10.61 -23.06
C GLU A 83 -16.29 -9.10 -23.35
N ALA A 84 -17.37 -8.41 -22.98
CA ALA A 84 -17.52 -6.97 -23.15
C ALA A 84 -17.66 -6.28 -21.79
N ILE A 85 -17.13 -5.07 -21.66
CA ILE A 85 -17.35 -4.23 -20.50
C ILE A 85 -18.22 -3.05 -20.93
N VAL A 86 -19.41 -2.92 -20.35
CA VAL A 86 -20.35 -1.84 -20.67
C VAL A 86 -20.48 -0.90 -19.49
N GLN A 87 -20.29 0.39 -19.75
CA GLN A 87 -20.40 1.46 -18.76
C GLN A 87 -21.37 2.53 -19.26
N GLU A 88 -22.27 2.97 -18.39
CA GLU A 88 -23.12 4.12 -18.67
C GLU A 88 -22.33 5.41 -18.48
N LEU A 89 -22.45 6.32 -19.44
CA LEU A 89 -21.82 7.63 -19.44
C LEU A 89 -22.78 8.65 -18.81
N GLY A 90 -22.25 9.72 -18.23
CA GLY A 90 -23.06 10.74 -17.55
C GLY A 90 -24.08 11.48 -18.43
N ASN A 91 -23.98 11.36 -19.76
CA ASN A 91 -24.96 11.85 -20.74
C ASN A 91 -26.04 10.83 -21.10
N GLY A 92 -26.06 9.66 -20.44
CA GLY A 92 -26.93 8.52 -20.73
C GLY A 92 -26.45 7.62 -21.89
N GLY A 93 -25.34 7.97 -22.55
CA GLY A 93 -24.70 7.12 -23.55
C GLY A 93 -24.03 5.90 -22.93
N LEU A 94 -23.54 5.00 -23.76
CA LEU A 94 -22.85 3.78 -23.35
C LEU A 94 -21.42 3.79 -23.89
N ARG A 95 -20.49 3.28 -23.09
CA ARG A 95 -19.15 2.90 -23.50
C ARG A 95 -19.05 1.38 -23.43
N ILE A 96 -18.85 0.74 -24.57
CA ILE A 96 -18.76 -0.72 -24.74
C ILE A 96 -17.32 -1.03 -25.13
N GLN A 97 -16.59 -1.72 -24.29
CA GLN A 97 -15.21 -2.11 -24.51
C GLN A 97 -15.13 -3.60 -24.79
N ILE A 98 -14.49 -3.98 -25.89
CA ILE A 98 -14.34 -5.37 -26.30
C ILE A 98 -12.86 -5.63 -26.62
N THR A 99 -12.26 -6.57 -25.91
CA THR A 99 -10.86 -6.95 -26.12
C THR A 99 -10.70 -7.93 -27.29
N GLU A 100 -9.50 -8.04 -27.86
CA GLU A 100 -9.14 -9.02 -28.89
C GLU A 100 -9.90 -8.85 -30.24
N VAL A 101 -10.38 -7.64 -30.49
CA VAL A 101 -11.06 -7.25 -31.74
C VAL A 101 -10.08 -6.61 -32.73
N ASP A 102 -10.06 -7.11 -33.96
CA ASP A 102 -9.32 -6.50 -35.07
C ASP A 102 -10.16 -5.45 -35.82
N THR A 103 -9.53 -4.67 -36.69
CA THR A 103 -10.17 -3.56 -37.40
C THR A 103 -11.35 -4.00 -38.27
N LYS A 104 -11.28 -5.18 -38.89
CA LYS A 104 -12.35 -5.67 -39.77
C LYS A 104 -13.55 -6.15 -38.96
N LYS A 105 -13.30 -6.83 -37.84
CA LYS A 105 -14.34 -7.26 -36.90
C LYS A 105 -14.98 -6.08 -36.20
N ALA A 106 -14.22 -5.02 -35.89
CA ALA A 106 -14.76 -3.85 -35.22
C ALA A 106 -15.86 -3.15 -36.04
N ASP A 107 -15.68 -3.02 -37.36
CA ASP A 107 -16.70 -2.45 -38.23
C ASP A 107 -17.97 -3.32 -38.23
N GLN A 108 -17.83 -4.65 -38.29
CA GLN A 108 -18.96 -5.57 -38.23
C GLN A 108 -19.70 -5.50 -36.88
N ILE A 109 -18.95 -5.48 -35.78
CA ILE A 109 -19.51 -5.35 -34.43
C ILE A 109 -20.22 -4.01 -34.27
N LYS A 110 -19.66 -2.94 -34.83
CA LYS A 110 -20.27 -1.61 -34.82
C LYS A 110 -21.62 -1.60 -35.52
N THR A 111 -21.71 -2.19 -36.72
CA THR A 111 -22.96 -2.29 -37.47
C THR A 111 -24.00 -3.09 -36.70
N GLN A 112 -23.60 -4.24 -36.13
CA GLN A 112 -24.48 -5.08 -35.32
C GLN A 112 -25.00 -4.34 -34.06
N LEU A 113 -24.09 -3.70 -33.31
CA LEU A 113 -24.45 -2.88 -32.15
C LEU A 113 -25.37 -1.70 -32.51
N ALA A 114 -25.22 -1.11 -33.70
CA ALA A 114 -26.12 -0.04 -34.15
C ALA A 114 -27.56 -0.54 -34.29
N GLU A 115 -27.74 -1.75 -34.83
CA GLU A 115 -29.04 -2.39 -34.98
C GLU A 115 -29.65 -2.77 -33.62
N ASP A 116 -28.87 -3.47 -32.77
CA ASP A 116 -29.34 -4.00 -31.49
C ASP A 116 -29.68 -2.88 -30.48
N LEU A 117 -28.85 -1.84 -30.43
CA LEU A 117 -29.09 -0.67 -29.57
C LEU A 117 -30.16 0.28 -30.14
N GLY A 118 -30.55 0.11 -31.41
CA GLY A 118 -31.47 0.98 -32.13
C GLY A 118 -30.94 2.42 -32.30
N ILE A 119 -29.63 2.56 -32.50
CA ILE A 119 -28.92 3.84 -32.63
C ILE A 119 -28.30 3.90 -34.04
N PRO A 120 -28.38 5.03 -34.77
CA PRO A 120 -27.71 5.14 -36.06
C PRO A 120 -26.20 4.89 -35.93
N GLU A 121 -25.61 4.13 -36.83
CA GLU A 121 -24.18 3.80 -36.81
C GLU A 121 -23.27 5.04 -36.76
N ALA A 122 -23.69 6.15 -37.38
CA ALA A 122 -23.00 7.44 -37.35
C ALA A 122 -22.96 8.11 -35.94
N LYS A 123 -23.72 7.57 -34.97
CA LYS A 123 -23.74 8.01 -33.56
C LYS A 123 -22.97 7.06 -32.64
N ILE A 124 -22.33 6.05 -33.21
CA ILE A 124 -21.41 5.16 -32.51
C ILE A 124 -20.00 5.54 -32.98
N ASN A 125 -19.18 6.00 -32.05
CA ASN A 125 -17.76 6.22 -32.29
C ASN A 125 -17.01 4.93 -31.93
N ALA A 126 -16.07 4.51 -32.77
CA ALA A 126 -15.27 3.31 -32.56
C ALA A 126 -13.80 3.70 -32.48
N ASP A 127 -13.19 3.51 -31.30
CA ASP A 127 -11.77 3.70 -31.08
C ASP A 127 -11.09 2.33 -31.05
N LEU A 128 -10.14 2.12 -31.96
CA LEU A 128 -9.43 0.85 -32.08
C LEU A 128 -8.05 0.93 -31.41
N VAL A 129 -7.77 -0.02 -30.52
CA VAL A 129 -6.45 -0.21 -29.95
C VAL A 129 -5.77 -1.37 -30.67
N GLY A 130 -4.77 -1.03 -31.50
CA GLY A 130 -4.04 -2.03 -32.28
C GLY A 130 -3.19 -2.98 -31.41
N PRO A 131 -3.02 -4.25 -31.82
CA PRO A 131 -2.21 -5.22 -31.07
C PRO A 131 -0.75 -4.77 -30.84
N SER A 132 -0.17 -4.05 -31.81
CA SER A 132 1.19 -3.52 -31.72
C SER A 132 1.34 -2.40 -30.69
N TRP A 133 0.26 -1.65 -30.40
CA TRP A 133 0.24 -0.70 -29.30
C TRP A 133 0.23 -1.45 -27.97
N GLY A 134 -0.62 -2.47 -27.85
CA GLY A 134 -0.74 -3.25 -26.61
C GLY A 134 0.56 -3.93 -26.20
N GLU A 135 1.24 -4.56 -27.17
CA GLU A 135 2.56 -5.17 -26.94
C GLU A 135 3.60 -4.14 -26.48
N GLN A 136 3.63 -2.95 -27.10
CA GLN A 136 4.56 -1.89 -26.70
C GLN A 136 4.29 -1.39 -25.28
N ILE A 137 3.01 -1.23 -24.91
CA ILE A 137 2.62 -0.76 -23.59
C ILE A 137 2.91 -1.82 -22.53
N ALA A 138 2.60 -3.09 -22.79
CA ALA A 138 2.97 -4.21 -21.92
C ALA A 138 4.48 -4.26 -21.68
N ASN A 139 5.29 -4.18 -22.74
CA ASN A 139 6.74 -4.20 -22.64
C ASN A 139 7.29 -3.01 -21.84
N LYS A 140 6.74 -1.80 -22.02
CA LYS A 140 7.10 -0.63 -21.23
C LYS A 140 6.73 -0.77 -19.75
N ALA A 141 5.58 -1.37 -19.46
CA ALA A 141 5.15 -1.65 -18.08
C ALA A 141 6.12 -2.60 -17.37
N TRP A 142 6.48 -3.73 -18.00
CA TRP A 142 7.44 -4.68 -17.45
C TRP A 142 8.84 -4.07 -17.30
N ALA A 143 9.30 -3.32 -18.30
CA ALA A 143 10.57 -2.61 -18.23
C ALA A 143 10.59 -1.58 -17.08
N GLY A 144 9.50 -0.82 -16.91
CA GLY A 144 9.33 0.15 -15.83
C GLY A 144 9.41 -0.51 -14.45
N LEU A 145 8.72 -1.64 -14.26
CA LEU A 145 8.79 -2.42 -13.03
C LEU A 145 10.21 -2.93 -12.75
N GLY A 146 10.89 -3.48 -13.76
CA GLY A 146 12.27 -3.95 -13.63
C GLY A 146 13.24 -2.83 -13.27
N ILE A 147 13.16 -1.68 -13.95
CA ILE A 147 13.98 -0.50 -13.66
C ILE A 147 13.71 0.00 -12.24
N PHE A 148 12.44 0.09 -11.84
CA PHE A 148 12.07 0.48 -10.48
C PHE A 148 12.70 -0.45 -9.43
N MET A 149 12.58 -1.78 -9.61
CA MET A 149 13.17 -2.75 -8.69
C MET A 149 14.69 -2.60 -8.57
N VAL A 150 15.39 -2.38 -9.69
CA VAL A 150 16.84 -2.12 -9.67
C VAL A 150 17.17 -0.84 -8.90
N LEU A 151 16.44 0.26 -9.15
CA LEU A 151 16.64 1.51 -8.45
C LEU A 151 16.40 1.38 -6.95
N VAL A 152 15.38 0.63 -6.54
CA VAL A 152 15.10 0.35 -5.13
C VAL A 152 16.24 -0.46 -4.50
N VAL A 153 16.76 -1.48 -5.17
CA VAL A 153 17.91 -2.26 -4.69
C VAL A 153 19.13 -1.35 -4.48
N VAL A 154 19.44 -0.49 -5.47
CA VAL A 154 20.56 0.45 -5.39
C VAL A 154 20.37 1.42 -4.23
N TYR A 155 19.19 2.01 -4.11
CA TYR A 155 18.85 2.92 -3.02
C TYR A 155 19.03 2.23 -1.65
N LEU A 156 18.46 1.04 -1.47
CA LEU A 156 18.55 0.28 -0.22
C LEU A 156 19.98 -0.12 0.11
N ALA A 157 20.80 -0.45 -0.89
CA ALA A 157 22.21 -0.80 -0.69
C ALA A 157 23.06 0.40 -0.24
N ILE A 158 22.68 1.62 -0.63
CA ILE A 158 23.35 2.86 -0.20
C ILE A 158 22.85 3.28 1.20
N ALA A 159 21.53 3.20 1.44
CA ALA A 159 20.92 3.69 2.66
C ALA A 159 21.10 2.73 3.87
N PHE A 160 21.07 1.42 3.61
CA PHE A 160 21.00 0.37 4.62
C PHE A 160 22.01 -0.75 4.39
N GLU A 161 22.24 -1.56 5.44
CA GLU A 161 23.04 -2.77 5.29
C GLU A 161 22.29 -3.85 4.49
N TRP A 162 23.03 -4.78 3.89
CA TRP A 162 22.46 -5.78 2.97
C TRP A 162 21.35 -6.64 3.59
N ARG A 163 21.39 -6.95 4.90
CA ARG A 163 20.34 -7.75 5.57
C ARG A 163 19.02 -6.98 5.64
N MET A 164 19.09 -5.68 5.92
CA MET A 164 17.93 -4.78 5.88
C MET A 164 17.42 -4.68 4.44
N ALA A 165 18.30 -4.45 3.46
CA ALA A 165 17.91 -4.39 2.06
C ALA A 165 17.18 -5.67 1.59
N VAL A 166 17.69 -6.86 1.94
CA VAL A 166 17.04 -8.14 1.61
C VAL A 166 15.66 -8.25 2.26
N ALA A 167 15.51 -7.85 3.53
CA ALA A 167 14.23 -7.91 4.21
C ALA A 167 13.20 -6.95 3.60
N ALA A 168 13.62 -5.74 3.22
CA ALA A 168 12.77 -4.79 2.50
C ALA A 168 12.34 -5.33 1.12
N LEU A 169 13.26 -5.93 0.36
CA LEU A 169 12.93 -6.53 -0.94
C LEU A 169 11.92 -7.67 -0.82
N ILE A 170 12.05 -8.52 0.20
CA ILE A 170 11.09 -9.60 0.46
C ILE A 170 9.70 -9.03 0.80
N ALA A 171 9.63 -7.96 1.60
CA ALA A 171 8.38 -7.28 1.90
C ALA A 171 7.75 -6.67 0.63
N LEU A 172 8.54 -6.01 -0.23
CA LEU A 172 8.03 -5.46 -1.49
C LEU A 172 7.51 -6.55 -2.44
N ILE A 173 8.24 -7.67 -2.58
CA ILE A 173 7.78 -8.80 -3.41
C ILE A 173 6.45 -9.34 -2.86
N HIS A 174 6.33 -9.46 -1.54
CA HIS A 174 5.09 -9.85 -0.89
C HIS A 174 3.94 -8.87 -1.22
N ASP A 175 4.18 -7.55 -1.18
CA ASP A 175 3.15 -6.54 -1.49
C ASP A 175 2.68 -6.61 -2.95
N ILE A 176 3.60 -6.76 -3.89
CA ILE A 176 3.27 -6.96 -5.32
C ILE A 176 2.44 -8.22 -5.48
N THR A 177 2.86 -9.32 -4.84
CA THR A 177 2.19 -10.61 -4.96
C THR A 177 0.75 -10.55 -4.44
N ILE A 178 0.54 -9.92 -3.29
CA ILE A 178 -0.80 -9.73 -2.74
C ILE A 178 -1.63 -8.84 -3.66
N THR A 179 -1.09 -7.72 -4.11
CA THR A 179 -1.85 -6.78 -4.94
C THR A 179 -2.27 -7.43 -6.25
N VAL A 180 -1.34 -8.10 -6.95
CA VAL A 180 -1.63 -8.82 -8.21
C VAL A 180 -2.58 -10.00 -7.98
N GLY A 181 -2.41 -10.75 -6.88
CA GLY A 181 -3.31 -11.86 -6.57
C GLY A 181 -4.73 -11.43 -6.23
N VAL A 182 -4.91 -10.29 -5.54
CA VAL A 182 -6.25 -9.73 -5.31
C VAL A 182 -6.89 -9.28 -6.63
N TYR A 183 -6.12 -8.70 -7.56
CA TYR A 183 -6.64 -8.41 -8.90
C TYR A 183 -7.18 -9.65 -9.60
N ALA A 184 -6.40 -10.72 -9.59
CA ALA A 184 -6.81 -11.99 -10.18
C ALA A 184 -8.08 -12.56 -9.53
N LEU A 185 -8.21 -12.45 -8.21
CA LEU A 185 -9.37 -12.96 -7.47
C LEU A 185 -10.64 -12.13 -7.69
N VAL A 186 -10.51 -10.81 -7.76
CA VAL A 186 -11.66 -9.91 -7.95
C VAL A 186 -12.05 -9.84 -9.43
N GLY A 187 -11.12 -10.13 -10.35
CA GLY A 187 -11.37 -10.12 -11.79
C GLY A 187 -11.37 -8.73 -12.40
N PHE A 188 -10.76 -7.73 -11.73
CA PHE A 188 -10.64 -6.38 -12.27
C PHE A 188 -9.67 -6.32 -13.44
N GLU A 189 -9.91 -5.38 -14.34
CA GLU A 189 -9.11 -5.21 -15.54
C GLU A 189 -7.73 -4.63 -15.17
N VAL A 190 -6.67 -5.27 -15.65
CA VAL A 190 -5.31 -4.78 -15.52
C VAL A 190 -5.07 -3.81 -16.67
N THR A 191 -4.99 -2.52 -16.36
CA THR A 191 -4.71 -1.47 -17.34
C THR A 191 -3.31 -0.87 -17.10
N PRO A 192 -2.80 -0.01 -17.99
CA PRO A 192 -1.57 0.74 -17.72
C PRO A 192 -1.69 1.59 -16.44
N GLY A 193 -2.90 2.03 -16.11
CA GLY A 193 -3.22 2.67 -14.84
C GLY A 193 -2.95 1.77 -13.63
N THR A 194 -3.29 0.48 -13.72
CA THR A 194 -2.98 -0.51 -12.68
C THR A 194 -1.47 -0.62 -12.43
N VAL A 195 -0.65 -0.57 -13.48
CA VAL A 195 0.82 -0.59 -13.36
C VAL A 195 1.33 0.67 -12.68
N ILE A 196 0.80 1.84 -13.03
CA ILE A 196 1.11 3.10 -12.35
C ILE A 196 0.73 3.02 -10.87
N GLY A 197 -0.44 2.47 -10.56
CA GLY A 197 -0.87 2.21 -9.18
C GLY A 197 0.10 1.29 -8.44
N LEU A 198 0.49 0.17 -9.05
CA LEU A 198 1.50 -0.77 -8.51
C LEU A 198 2.85 -0.10 -8.23
N LEU A 199 3.37 0.72 -9.15
CA LEU A 199 4.62 1.45 -8.93
C LEU A 199 4.49 2.48 -7.81
N THR A 200 3.32 3.12 -7.70
CA THR A 200 3.03 4.11 -6.66
C THR A 200 3.01 3.49 -5.27
N ILE A 201 2.33 2.34 -5.10
CA ILE A 201 2.28 1.65 -3.80
C ILE A 201 3.66 1.17 -3.35
N LEU A 202 4.56 0.82 -4.28
CA LEU A 202 5.88 0.32 -3.93
C LEU A 202 6.75 1.44 -3.37
N GLY A 203 6.66 2.65 -3.94
CA GLY A 203 7.29 3.83 -3.36
C GLY A 203 6.77 4.14 -1.96
N TYR A 204 5.46 3.98 -1.76
CA TYR A 204 4.82 4.21 -0.47
C TYR A 204 5.19 3.16 0.59
N SER A 205 5.17 1.87 0.23
CA SER A 205 5.59 0.76 1.10
C SER A 205 7.07 0.89 1.48
N LEU A 206 7.92 1.32 0.53
CA LEU A 206 9.31 1.60 0.79
C LEU A 206 9.48 2.74 1.81
N TYR A 207 8.69 3.81 1.72
CA TYR A 207 8.76 4.93 2.68
C TYR A 207 8.56 4.44 4.12
N ASP A 208 7.50 3.68 4.38
CA ASP A 208 7.23 3.15 5.73
C ASP A 208 8.34 2.20 6.20
N THR A 209 8.83 1.33 5.32
CA THR A 209 9.95 0.43 5.63
C THR A 209 11.22 1.19 6.01
N VAL A 210 11.55 2.26 5.26
CA VAL A 210 12.73 3.11 5.48
C VAL A 210 12.65 3.79 6.85
N VAL A 211 11.49 4.32 7.23
CA VAL A 211 11.32 5.00 8.53
C VAL A 211 11.55 4.05 9.70
N VAL A 212 10.98 2.84 9.65
CA VAL A 212 11.19 1.83 10.70
C VAL A 212 12.65 1.37 10.73
N PHE A 213 13.27 1.19 9.56
CA PHE A 213 14.66 0.74 9.46
C PHE A 213 15.65 1.80 9.91
N ASP A 214 15.38 3.08 9.69
CA ASP A 214 16.23 4.17 10.17
C ASP A 214 16.23 4.23 11.69
N SER A 215 15.04 4.15 12.30
CA SER A 215 14.89 4.03 13.76
C SER A 215 15.60 2.78 14.31
N LEU A 216 15.56 1.65 13.59
CA LEU A 216 16.27 0.44 13.97
C LEU A 216 17.79 0.59 13.85
N LYS A 217 18.27 1.18 12.76
CA LYS A 217 19.69 1.45 12.51
C LYS A 217 20.26 2.37 13.58
N GLU A 218 19.54 3.42 13.94
CA GLU A 218 19.89 4.33 15.02
C GLU A 218 19.88 3.62 16.38
N GLY A 219 18.79 2.92 16.70
CA GLY A 219 18.67 2.20 17.98
C GLY A 219 19.69 1.08 18.16
N THR A 220 20.20 0.50 17.07
CA THR A 220 21.21 -0.58 17.10
C THR A 220 22.64 -0.07 16.93
N ASN A 221 22.84 1.24 16.88
CA ASN A 221 24.18 1.82 16.82
C ASN A 221 24.97 1.45 18.09
N GLY A 222 26.16 0.88 17.90
CA GLY A 222 26.99 0.42 19.02
C GLY A 222 26.40 -0.74 19.85
N ILE A 223 25.41 -1.49 19.33
CA ILE A 223 24.67 -2.52 20.09
C ILE A 223 25.56 -3.58 20.75
N THR A 224 26.72 -3.90 20.18
CA THR A 224 27.66 -4.89 20.74
C THR A 224 28.37 -4.41 22.00
N LYS A 225 28.43 -3.09 22.23
CA LYS A 225 29.07 -2.45 23.39
C LYS A 225 28.18 -2.40 24.63
N GLN A 226 26.86 -2.52 24.48
CA GLN A 226 25.90 -2.46 25.59
C GLN A 226 25.51 -3.86 26.10
N THR A 227 24.85 -3.93 27.27
CA THR A 227 24.44 -5.18 27.93
C THR A 227 22.98 -5.19 28.43
N ARG A 228 22.18 -4.21 27.98
CA ARG A 228 20.81 -4.00 28.44
C ARG A 228 19.76 -4.59 27.50
N TRP A 229 19.93 -4.43 26.19
CA TRP A 229 18.91 -4.76 25.18
C TRP A 229 19.42 -5.71 24.09
N THR A 230 18.62 -6.71 23.74
CA THR A 230 18.86 -7.59 22.59
C THR A 230 18.47 -6.89 21.28
N TYR A 231 18.97 -7.38 20.15
CA TYR A 231 18.60 -6.83 18.83
C TYR A 231 17.08 -6.88 18.60
N SER A 232 16.44 -8.01 18.96
CA SER A 232 14.99 -8.17 18.85
C SER A 232 14.20 -7.18 19.70
N GLU A 233 14.68 -6.83 20.90
CA GLU A 233 14.00 -5.84 21.76
C GLU A 233 14.10 -4.43 21.18
N ILE A 234 15.26 -4.07 20.62
CA ILE A 234 15.44 -2.78 19.94
C ILE A 234 14.57 -2.73 18.68
N ALA A 235 14.55 -3.81 17.88
CA ALA A 235 13.66 -3.93 16.73
C ALA A 235 12.18 -3.76 17.10
N ASN A 236 11.75 -4.38 18.20
CA ASN A 236 10.39 -4.20 18.68
C ASN A 236 10.12 -2.76 19.12
N ARG A 237 11.08 -2.12 19.80
CA ARG A 237 10.97 -0.71 20.20
C ARG A 237 10.89 0.22 18.99
N SER A 238 11.70 0.00 17.95
CA SER A 238 11.68 0.81 16.73
C SER A 238 10.35 0.72 15.99
N ILE A 239 9.75 -0.47 15.90
CA ILE A 239 8.39 -0.62 15.35
C ILE A 239 7.39 0.18 16.18
N ASN A 240 7.39 0.01 17.50
CA ASN A 240 6.42 0.71 18.36
C ASN A 240 6.58 2.23 18.32
N GLY A 241 7.81 2.74 18.29
CA GLY A 241 8.09 4.18 18.21
C GLY A 241 7.67 4.82 16.89
N THR A 242 7.55 4.03 15.81
CA THR A 242 7.15 4.52 14.48
C THR A 242 5.70 4.17 14.12
N LEU A 243 5.06 3.27 14.88
CA LEU A 243 3.76 2.69 14.57
C LEU A 243 2.66 3.73 14.34
N VAL A 244 2.53 4.73 15.22
CA VAL A 244 1.49 5.76 15.08
C VAL A 244 1.70 6.59 13.81
N ARG A 245 2.97 6.88 13.46
CA ARG A 245 3.29 7.59 12.23
C ARG A 245 2.89 6.76 11.01
N SER A 246 3.33 5.50 10.94
CA SER A 246 3.01 4.60 9.80
C SER A 246 1.50 4.40 9.63
N ILE A 247 0.77 4.19 10.74
CA ILE A 247 -0.70 4.10 10.71
C ILE A 247 -1.32 5.40 10.21
N ASN A 248 -0.89 6.56 10.72
CA ASN A 248 -1.47 7.84 10.31
C ASN A 248 -1.23 8.12 8.82
N THR A 249 -0.01 7.93 8.35
CA THR A 249 0.35 8.10 6.93
C THR A 249 -0.55 7.20 6.09
N THR A 250 -0.58 5.90 6.40
CA THR A 250 -1.39 4.90 5.69
C THR A 250 -2.88 5.24 5.69
N VAL A 251 -3.47 5.58 6.84
CA VAL A 251 -4.91 5.89 6.94
C VAL A 251 -5.26 7.15 6.15
N VAL A 252 -4.42 8.20 6.22
CA VAL A 252 -4.62 9.44 5.46
C VAL A 252 -4.55 9.19 3.95
N ALA A 253 -3.69 8.27 3.50
CA ALA A 253 -3.65 7.88 2.09
C ALA A 253 -4.79 6.94 1.68
N LEU A 254 -5.17 5.99 2.56
CA LEU A 254 -6.22 5.01 2.27
C LEU A 254 -7.62 5.63 2.22
N LEU A 255 -7.94 6.64 3.03
CA LEU A 255 -9.29 7.18 3.10
C LEU A 255 -9.79 7.76 1.76
N PRO A 256 -9.05 8.63 1.05
CA PRO A 256 -9.46 9.11 -0.27
C PRO A 256 -9.53 7.98 -1.31
N VAL A 257 -8.57 7.06 -1.28
CA VAL A 257 -8.53 5.92 -2.21
C VAL A 257 -9.71 4.97 -1.98
N ALA A 258 -10.08 4.72 -0.73
CA ALA A 258 -11.26 3.96 -0.36
C ALA A 258 -12.54 4.68 -0.80
N GLY A 259 -12.62 6.01 -0.62
CA GLY A 259 -13.72 6.80 -1.15
C GLY A 259 -13.86 6.63 -2.66
N LEU A 260 -12.74 6.68 -3.39
CA LEU A 260 -12.70 6.47 -4.83
C LEU A 260 -13.18 5.06 -5.22
N LEU A 261 -12.68 4.03 -4.53
CA LEU A 261 -13.00 2.63 -4.82
C LEU A 261 -14.46 2.29 -4.51
N PHE A 262 -14.97 2.66 -3.32
CA PHE A 262 -16.30 2.25 -2.87
C PHE A 262 -17.42 3.19 -3.37
N ILE A 263 -17.18 4.50 -3.39
CA ILE A 263 -18.19 5.48 -3.85
C ILE A 263 -18.11 5.65 -5.36
N GLY A 264 -16.90 5.89 -5.90
CA GLY A 264 -16.69 5.98 -7.35
C GLY A 264 -17.10 4.69 -8.05
N GLY A 265 -16.72 3.55 -7.48
CA GLY A 265 -16.97 2.27 -8.11
C GLY A 265 -18.30 1.61 -7.83
N GLY A 266 -18.70 1.57 -6.57
CA GLY A 266 -19.97 0.96 -6.20
C GLY A 266 -21.15 1.85 -6.56
N VAL A 267 -21.17 3.08 -6.05
CA VAL A 267 -22.36 3.94 -6.09
C VAL A 267 -22.48 4.71 -7.42
N LEU A 268 -21.35 5.11 -8.00
CA LEU A 268 -21.32 5.95 -9.20
C LEU A 268 -21.00 5.18 -10.49
N GLY A 269 -20.73 3.87 -10.41
CA GLY A 269 -20.49 3.02 -11.59
C GLY A 269 -19.26 3.40 -12.43
N ALA A 270 -18.31 4.17 -11.87
CA ALA A 270 -17.13 4.64 -12.59
C ALA A 270 -16.08 3.53 -12.72
N GLY A 271 -16.27 2.60 -13.67
CA GLY A 271 -15.43 1.41 -13.84
C GLY A 271 -13.93 1.70 -13.93
N MET A 272 -13.49 2.62 -14.79
CA MET A 272 -12.05 2.89 -14.98
C MET A 272 -11.33 3.48 -13.75
N LEU A 273 -12.05 4.19 -12.87
CA LEU A 273 -11.46 4.77 -11.66
C LEU A 273 -11.26 3.70 -10.57
N ASN A 274 -12.00 2.61 -10.67
CA ASN A 274 -11.93 1.48 -9.74
C ASN A 274 -10.68 0.66 -9.96
N ASP A 275 -10.25 0.55 -11.22
CA ASP A 275 -9.06 -0.21 -11.56
C ASP A 275 -7.87 0.39 -10.82
N ILE A 276 -7.54 1.67 -11.01
CA ILE A 276 -6.38 2.25 -10.30
C ILE A 276 -6.58 2.27 -8.78
N SER A 277 -7.80 2.56 -8.29
CA SER A 277 -8.04 2.67 -6.85
C SER A 277 -7.97 1.33 -6.11
N LEU A 278 -8.29 0.20 -6.74
CA LEU A 278 -8.13 -1.12 -6.13
C LEU A 278 -6.64 -1.43 -5.88
N SER A 279 -5.78 -1.21 -6.88
CA SER A 279 -4.32 -1.43 -6.71
C SER A 279 -3.75 -0.56 -5.60
N LEU A 280 -4.12 0.72 -5.57
CA LEU A 280 -3.70 1.63 -4.52
C LEU A 280 -4.22 1.17 -3.15
N PHE A 281 -5.50 0.80 -3.04
CA PHE A 281 -6.10 0.40 -1.78
C PHE A 281 -5.44 -0.86 -1.19
N VAL A 282 -5.38 -1.93 -1.99
CA VAL A 282 -4.80 -3.21 -1.57
C VAL A 282 -3.31 -3.05 -1.30
N GLY A 283 -2.59 -2.36 -2.18
CA GLY A 283 -1.15 -2.19 -2.07
C GLY A 283 -0.71 -1.32 -0.91
N LEU A 284 -1.41 -0.20 -0.64
CA LEU A 284 -1.15 0.62 0.55
C LEU A 284 -1.41 -0.16 1.84
N ALA A 285 -2.50 -0.94 1.89
CA ALA A 285 -2.82 -1.77 3.04
C ALA A 285 -1.78 -2.90 3.23
N ALA A 286 -1.39 -3.57 2.15
CA ALA A 286 -0.39 -4.62 2.17
C ALA A 286 1.00 -4.09 2.59
N GLY A 287 1.42 -2.94 2.07
CA GLY A 287 2.70 -2.30 2.41
C GLY A 287 2.79 -1.83 3.87
N ALA A 288 1.70 -1.25 4.39
CA ALA A 288 1.62 -0.89 5.80
C ALA A 288 1.72 -2.15 6.70
N TYR A 289 1.06 -3.24 6.30
CA TYR A 289 1.16 -4.51 7.01
C TYR A 289 2.57 -5.12 6.90
N SER A 290 3.14 -5.22 5.70
CA SER A 290 4.40 -5.94 5.47
C SER A 290 5.60 -5.24 6.11
N SER A 291 5.64 -3.90 6.12
CA SER A 291 6.70 -3.13 6.78
C SER A 291 6.77 -3.42 8.29
N ILE A 292 5.60 -3.51 8.96
CA ILE A 292 5.48 -3.75 10.40
C ILE A 292 5.67 -5.23 10.75
N PHE A 293 4.97 -6.12 10.04
CA PHE A 293 4.81 -7.52 10.44
C PHE A 293 5.76 -8.49 9.73
N ILE A 294 6.45 -8.05 8.67
CA ILE A 294 7.36 -8.90 7.88
C ILE A 294 8.77 -8.32 7.88
N ALA A 295 8.95 -7.10 7.38
CA ALA A 295 10.27 -6.52 7.10
C ALA A 295 11.14 -6.47 8.36
N THR A 296 10.71 -5.77 9.41
CA THR A 296 11.52 -5.61 10.63
C THR A 296 11.72 -6.92 11.41
N PRO A 297 10.70 -7.78 11.60
CA PRO A 297 10.93 -9.12 12.15
C PRO A 297 11.96 -9.94 11.37
N LEU A 298 11.95 -9.83 10.03
CA LEU A 298 12.88 -10.55 9.17
C LEU A 298 14.30 -10.02 9.31
N VAL A 299 14.49 -8.70 9.44
CA VAL A 299 15.78 -8.12 9.81
C VAL A 299 16.26 -8.69 11.14
N ALA A 300 15.40 -8.73 12.17
CA ALA A 300 15.77 -9.27 13.47
C ALA A 300 16.23 -10.74 13.37
N ASP A 301 15.55 -11.58 12.61
CA ASP A 301 15.96 -12.98 12.40
C ASP A 301 17.26 -13.11 11.61
N LEU A 302 17.49 -12.27 10.60
CA LEU A 302 18.75 -12.26 9.84
C LEU A 302 19.93 -11.81 10.72
N LYS A 303 19.73 -10.78 11.55
CA LYS A 303 20.76 -10.21 12.42
C LYS A 303 21.05 -11.10 13.61
N GLU A 304 20.04 -11.75 14.19
CA GLU A 304 20.24 -12.75 15.25
C GLU A 304 20.94 -14.02 14.78
N ARG A 305 21.14 -14.22 13.47
CA ARG A 305 21.98 -15.31 12.96
C ARG A 305 23.47 -14.99 13.07
N GLU A 306 23.85 -13.72 13.18
CA GLU A 306 25.25 -13.29 13.26
C GLU A 306 25.92 -13.71 14.58
N PRO A 307 27.17 -14.20 14.56
CA PRO A 307 27.85 -14.67 15.77
C PRO A 307 27.94 -13.61 16.88
N GLN A 308 28.20 -12.36 16.51
CA GLN A 308 28.34 -11.25 17.46
C GLN A 308 27.02 -10.94 18.18
N ILE A 309 25.91 -10.92 17.44
CA ILE A 309 24.57 -10.65 17.98
C ILE A 309 24.08 -11.84 18.82
N LYS A 310 24.38 -13.08 18.42
CA LYS A 310 24.14 -14.28 19.24
C LYS A 310 24.88 -14.22 20.57
N ALA A 311 26.16 -13.87 20.53
CA ALA A 311 26.99 -13.74 21.73
C ALA A 311 26.44 -12.64 22.66
N LEU A 312 26.06 -11.50 22.10
CA LEU A 312 25.40 -10.42 22.82
C LEU A 312 24.11 -10.91 23.50
N LYS A 313 23.21 -11.56 22.76
CA LYS A 313 21.95 -12.08 23.30
C LYS A 313 22.20 -13.05 24.45
N LYS A 314 23.15 -13.98 24.30
CA LYS A 314 23.53 -14.92 25.35
C LYS A 314 24.05 -14.19 26.61
N ARG A 315 24.91 -13.18 26.44
CA ARG A 315 25.44 -12.37 27.54
C ARG A 315 24.34 -11.64 28.31
N ILE A 316 23.40 -11.03 27.61
CA ILE A 316 22.27 -10.30 28.21
C ILE A 316 21.37 -11.26 28.99
N LEU A 317 20.99 -12.38 28.39
CA LEU A 317 20.14 -13.37 29.05
C LEU A 317 20.82 -13.98 30.29
N ALA A 318 22.12 -14.25 30.21
CA ALA A 318 22.89 -14.73 31.37
C ALA A 318 22.96 -13.68 32.49
N LYS A 319 23.19 -12.40 32.17
CA LYS A 319 23.19 -11.30 33.14
C LYS A 319 21.82 -11.17 33.82
N ARG A 320 20.73 -11.20 33.06
CA ARG A 320 19.35 -11.13 33.60
C ARG A 320 19.01 -12.34 34.47
N ALA A 321 19.41 -13.55 34.08
CA ALA A 321 19.23 -14.74 34.90
C ALA A 321 20.02 -14.66 36.22
N ALA A 322 21.24 -14.14 36.19
CA ALA A 322 22.04 -13.93 37.39
C ALA A 322 21.46 -12.87 38.34
N ALA A 323 20.93 -11.76 37.80
CA ALA A 323 20.24 -10.73 38.59
C ALA A 323 18.95 -11.28 39.24
N ALA A 324 18.13 -12.00 38.46
CA ALA A 324 16.92 -12.64 38.97
C ALA A 324 17.21 -13.65 40.09
N ALA A 325 18.30 -14.43 39.96
CA ALA A 325 18.74 -15.37 41.00
C ALA A 325 19.21 -14.67 42.30
N LYS A 326 19.64 -13.41 42.22
CA LYS A 326 20.04 -12.59 43.38
C LYS A 326 18.86 -11.86 44.05
N GLY A 327 17.65 -11.98 43.52
CA GLY A 327 16.48 -11.25 44.03
C GLY A 327 16.52 -9.75 43.74
N GLU A 328 17.42 -9.28 42.87
CA GLU A 328 17.44 -7.91 42.37
C GLU A 328 16.25 -7.75 41.41
N SER A 329 15.24 -6.96 41.79
CA SER A 329 14.10 -6.67 40.93
C SER A 329 14.56 -5.89 39.69
N VAL A 330 14.25 -6.40 38.51
CA VAL A 330 14.53 -5.80 37.19
C VAL A 330 13.63 -4.57 36.91
N GLU A 331 13.11 -3.93 37.97
CA GLU A 331 12.14 -2.84 37.88
C GLU A 331 12.78 -1.45 37.94
N ASP A 332 14.00 -1.29 38.49
CA ASP A 332 14.67 0.02 38.61
C ASP A 332 15.30 0.57 37.32
N GLU A 333 15.27 -0.15 36.19
CA GLU A 333 15.92 0.30 34.93
C GLU A 333 14.93 0.55 33.77
N ARG A 334 13.61 0.47 34.01
CA ARG A 334 12.59 0.62 32.94
C ARG A 334 12.16 2.06 32.63
N ASP A 335 12.43 3.02 33.51
CA ASP A 335 11.86 4.39 33.40
C ASP A 335 12.83 5.49 32.89
N ASP A 336 14.14 5.29 32.85
CA ASP A 336 15.07 6.43 32.67
C ASP A 336 15.41 6.78 31.20
N LEU A 337 14.44 6.79 30.30
CA LEU A 337 14.58 7.43 28.97
C LEU A 337 13.30 8.14 28.49
N ALA A 338 12.29 8.31 29.35
CA ALA A 338 11.10 9.08 29.00
C ALA A 338 11.29 10.61 29.14
N ASP A 339 12.43 11.08 29.69
CA ASP A 339 12.57 12.47 30.16
C ASP A 339 13.65 13.33 29.48
N ASP A 340 14.32 12.88 28.40
CA ASP A 340 15.43 13.69 27.80
C ASP A 340 15.24 14.16 26.35
N ASP A 341 14.08 13.95 25.70
CA ASP A 341 13.89 14.41 24.30
C ASP A 341 12.45 14.89 24.00
N SER A 342 11.85 15.67 24.90
CA SER A 342 10.59 16.38 24.61
C SER A 342 10.74 17.90 24.70
N GLU A 343 11.64 18.47 23.90
CA GLU A 343 11.39 19.79 23.32
C GLU A 343 10.91 19.63 21.87
N PRO A 344 9.62 19.85 21.56
CA PRO A 344 9.22 20.03 20.18
C PRO A 344 9.82 21.36 19.69
N ALA A 345 10.68 21.29 18.68
CA ALA A 345 11.09 22.45 17.89
C ALA A 345 9.83 23.16 17.36
N GLY A 346 9.42 24.19 18.09
CA GLY A 346 8.26 25.02 17.78
C GLY A 346 8.50 25.75 16.47
N ALA A 347 7.66 25.46 15.48
CA ALA A 347 7.53 26.23 14.26
C ALA A 347 7.35 27.72 14.59
N VAL A 348 8.25 28.54 14.06
CA VAL A 348 8.23 29.99 14.14
C VAL A 348 6.99 30.50 13.41
N VAL A 349 5.97 30.90 14.15
CA VAL A 349 4.87 31.74 13.64
C VAL A 349 4.79 32.98 14.52
N GLY A 350 5.13 34.13 13.94
CA GLY A 350 5.29 35.40 14.64
C GLY A 350 4.03 35.88 15.34
N GLN A 351 4.14 36.11 16.64
CA GLN A 351 3.10 36.77 17.42
C GLN A 351 3.29 38.29 17.34
N ARG A 352 2.36 38.94 16.64
CA ARG A 352 2.22 40.40 16.51
C ARG A 352 2.02 41.01 17.90
N ARG A 353 2.98 41.83 18.36
CA ARG A 353 2.87 42.64 19.60
C ARG A 353 1.68 43.60 19.51
N GLN A 354 0.73 43.48 20.44
CA GLN A 354 -0.20 44.56 20.80
C GLN A 354 0.31 45.22 22.10
N PRO A 355 0.45 46.55 22.16
CA PRO A 355 0.88 47.23 23.39
C PRO A 355 -0.30 47.36 24.36
N GLY A 356 -0.11 46.90 25.60
CA GLY A 356 -1.08 47.00 26.69
C GLY A 356 -1.27 48.44 27.18
N GLY A 357 -2.52 48.89 27.18
CA GLY A 357 -2.95 50.16 27.77
C GLY A 357 -2.95 50.08 29.31
N HIS A 358 -2.31 51.06 29.95
CA HIS A 358 -2.34 51.28 31.39
C HIS A 358 -3.72 51.77 31.86
N GLY A 359 -4.43 50.95 32.64
CA GLY A 359 -5.59 51.37 33.43
C GLY A 359 -5.15 51.87 34.81
N ARG A 360 -5.36 53.17 35.08
CA ARG A 360 -5.16 53.81 36.39
C ARG A 360 -6.35 53.51 37.32
N THR A 361 -6.05 53.10 38.54
CA THR A 361 -6.96 53.16 39.71
C THR A 361 -7.07 54.61 40.22
N PRO A 362 -8.26 55.10 40.63
CA PRO A 362 -8.36 56.32 41.41
C PRO A 362 -8.34 56.01 42.92
N ARG A 363 -7.64 56.88 43.65
CA ARG A 363 -7.53 56.91 45.12
C ARG A 363 -8.32 58.13 45.60
N ASN A 364 -9.15 57.95 46.63
CA ASN A 364 -9.95 58.93 47.38
C ASN A 364 -9.57 60.42 47.26
N ARG A 365 -10.54 61.27 46.91
CA ARG A 365 -11.19 62.24 47.81
C ARG A 365 -12.40 62.87 47.15
#